data_AF-A0A3B0ZH92-F1
#
_entry.id   AF-A0A3B0ZH92-F1
#
_cell.length_a   1.000
_cell.length_b   1.000
_cell.length_c   1.000
_cell.angle_alpha   90.00
_cell.angle_beta   90.00
_cell.angle_gamma   90.00
#
_symmetry.space_group_name_H-M   'P 1'
#
loop_
_entity.id
_entity.type
_entity.pdbx_description
1 polymer ?
#
loop_
_entity_poly.entity_id
_entity_poly.type
_entity_poly.pdbx_seq_one_letter_code
_entity_poly.pdbx_strand_id
1 'polypeptide(L)' 'ANMLDLRKDMDDARSQIDNTGGTMLYLSPGLRFTFNDTISLGLLYKEVVWKNLNDEANQQGGEGLEEYRFIATLSTAF' A
#
# COMPACT_ATOMS: atom_id res chain seq x y z
N ALA A 1 -6.25 -0.57 11.56
CA ALA A 1 -5.21 0.23 10.87
C ALA A 1 -4.16 -0.73 10.32
N ASN A 2 -3.68 -0.51 9.10
CA ASN A 2 -2.64 -1.35 8.48
C ASN A 2 -1.32 -0.56 8.44
N MET A 3 -0.25 -1.15 8.94
CA MET A 3 1.11 -0.59 8.93
C MET A 3 1.91 -1.25 7.80
N LEU A 4 2.51 -0.45 6.92
CA LEU A 4 3.39 -0.94 5.85
C LEU A 4 4.80 -0.37 6.06
N ASP A 5 5.79 -1.25 6.11
CA ASP A 5 7.21 -0.90 6.14
C ASP A 5 7.77 -1.11 4.72
N LEU A 6 8.11 -0.02 4.03
CA LEU A 6 8.65 -0.08 2.67
C LEU A 6 10.16 -0.26 2.76
N ARG A 7 10.64 -1.43 2.32
CA ARG A 7 12.07 -1.73 2.18
C ARG A 7 12.37 -2.06 0.73
N LYS A 8 13.50 -1.57 0.23
CA LYS A 8 13.98 -1.86 -1.13
C LYS A 8 14.34 -3.34 -1.25
N ASP A 9 13.97 -3.97 -2.38
CA ASP A 9 14.46 -5.31 -2.72
C ASP A 9 15.98 -5.27 -2.94
N MET A 10 16.67 -6.32 -2.47
CA MET A 10 18.13 -6.42 -2.49
C MET A 10 18.64 -6.47 -3.93
N ASP A 11 19.11 -5.35 -4.44
CA ASP A 11 19.92 -5.30 -5.65
C ASP A 11 21.41 -5.09 -5.32
N ASP A 12 22.20 -5.84 -6.07
CA ASP A 12 23.62 -6.12 -5.89
C ASP A 12 24.49 -4.86 -6.13
N ALA A 13 25.59 -4.79 -5.39
CA ALA A 13 26.75 -3.94 -5.60
C ALA A 13 26.60 -2.39 -5.62
N ARG A 14 27.19 -1.78 -4.59
CA ARG A 14 27.92 -0.49 -4.61
C ARG A 14 27.11 0.79 -4.89
N SER A 15 26.34 1.23 -3.89
CA SER A 15 26.42 2.58 -3.30
C SER A 15 25.26 2.71 -2.30
N GLN A 16 25.58 2.66 -1.01
CA GLN A 16 24.65 3.00 0.06
C GLN A 16 24.27 4.47 -0.08
N ILE A 17 23.16 4.74 -0.75
CA ILE A 17 22.44 5.98 -0.58
C ILE A 17 21.02 5.55 -0.19
N ASP A 18 20.70 5.70 1.09
CA ASP A 18 19.43 5.36 1.77
C ASP A 18 18.25 6.24 1.29
N ASN A 19 18.13 6.48 -0.02
CA ASN A 19 17.16 7.41 -0.61
C ASN A 19 15.80 6.75 -0.92
N THR A 20 15.50 5.57 -0.37
CA THR A 20 14.27 4.83 -0.69
C THR A 20 13.78 4.06 0.53
N GLY A 21 12.68 4.51 1.14
CA GLY A 21 12.10 3.88 2.32
C GLY A 21 11.25 4.83 3.16
N GLY A 22 10.53 4.28 4.13
CA GLY A 22 9.70 5.05 5.05
C GLY A 22 8.57 4.25 5.67
N THR A 23 7.94 4.83 6.69
CA THR A 23 6.78 4.24 7.36
C THR A 23 5.53 5.01 6.98
N MET A 24 4.47 4.28 6.61
CA MET A 24 3.16 4.84 6.32
C MET A 24 2.08 4.16 7.15
N LEU A 25 1.18 4.99 7.67
CA LEU A 25 -0.04 4.56 8.32
C LEU A 25 -1.21 4.79 7.37
N TYR A 26 -1.94 3.71 7.11
CA TYR A 26 -3.13 3.77 6.27
C TYR A 26 -4.41 3.60 7.07
N LEU A 27 -5.37 4.47 6.81
CA LEU A 27 -6.77 4.24 7.11
C LEU A 27 -7.36 3.47 5.93
N SER A 28 -8.11 2.40 6.20
CA SER A 28 -8.63 1.54 5.12
C SER A 28 -10.05 1.05 5.40
N PRO A 29 -11.06 1.94 5.40
CA PRO A 29 -12.45 1.53 5.51
C PRO A 29 -12.88 0.75 4.27
N GLY A 30 -13.57 -0.36 4.48
CA GLY A 30 -14.03 -1.21 3.39
C GLY A 30 -15.32 -1.94 3.71
N LEU A 31 -16.01 -2.33 2.65
CA LEU A 31 -17.23 -3.12 2.67
C LEU A 31 -16.97 -4.44 1.93
N ARG A 32 -17.60 -5.50 2.40
CA ARG A 32 -17.62 -6.79 1.71
C ARG A 32 -19.06 -7.26 1.57
N PHE A 33 -19.43 -7.59 0.35
CA PHE A 33 -20.71 -8.18 -0.01
C PHE A 33 -20.46 -9.63 -0.41
N THR A 34 -21.18 -10.57 0.20
CA THR A 34 -21.11 -11.99 -0.14
C THR A 34 -22.46 -12.43 -0.68
N PHE A 35 -22.45 -13.02 -1.86
CA PHE A 35 -23.61 -13.55 -2.57
C PHE A 35 -23.52 -15.07 -2.59
N ASN A 36 -24.54 -15.72 -2.01
CA ASN A 36 -24.72 -17.18 -2.01
C ASN A 36 -23.48 -17.95 -1.54
N ASP A 37 -22.70 -17.38 -0.61
CA ASP A 37 -21.42 -17.91 -0.09
C ASP A 37 -20.35 -18.29 -1.13
N THR A 38 -20.63 -18.01 -2.41
CA THR A 38 -19.84 -18.44 -3.56
C THR A 38 -19.11 -17.25 -4.16
N ILE A 39 -19.76 -16.08 -4.23
CA ILE A 39 -19.21 -14.88 -4.85
C ILE A 39 -19.06 -13.82 -3.75
N SER A 40 -17.89 -13.21 -3.63
CA SER A 40 -17.67 -12.08 -2.74
C SER A 40 -17.10 -10.90 -3.48
N LEU A 41 -17.69 -9.72 -3.25
CA LEU A 41 -17.23 -8.42 -3.74
C LEU A 41 -16.73 -7.60 -2.55
N GLY A 42 -15.46 -7.23 -2.56
CA GLY A 42 -14.85 -6.29 -1.61
C GLY A 42 -14.64 -4.94 -2.25
N LEU A 43 -15.01 -3.87 -1.56
CA LEU A 43 -14.66 -2.49 -1.89
C LEU A 43 -13.89 -1.89 -0.72
N LEU A 44 -12.72 -1.33 -0.97
CA LEU A 44 -11.85 -0.78 0.06
C LEU A 44 -11.31 0.57 -0.41
N TYR A 45 -11.52 1.60 0.40
CA TYR A 45 -10.85 2.88 0.26
C TYR A 45 -9.64 2.88 1.19
N LYS A 46 -8.45 3.20 0.67
CA LYS A 46 -7.21 3.23 1.43
C LYS A 46 -6.60 4.62 1.32
N GLU A 47 -6.42 5.29 2.44
CA GLU A 47 -5.90 6.67 2.53
C GLU A 47 -4.67 6.71 3.44
N VAL A 48 -3.65 7.47 3.05
CA VAL A 48 -2.47 7.71 3.89
C VAL A 48 -2.81 8.78 4.92
N VAL A 49 -2.94 8.40 6.19
CA VAL A 49 -3.21 9.36 7.28
C VAL A 49 -1.93 9.88 7.92
N TRP A 50 -0.83 9.14 7.78
CA TRP A 50 0.49 9.59 8.24
C TRP A 50 1.58 8.95 7.38
N LYS A 51 2.56 9.75 6.99
CA LYS A 51 3.75 9.31 6.26
C LYS A 51 5.00 9.91 6.89
N ASN A 52 6.03 9.10 7.01
CA ASN A 52 7.38 9.54 7.31
C ASN A 52 8.34 8.83 6.34
N LEU A 53 8.78 9.57 5.33
CA LEU A 53 9.61 9.08 4.24
C LEU A 53 11.05 9.56 4.44
N ASN A 54 12.01 8.66 4.25
CA ASN A 54 13.41 9.08 4.17
C ASN A 54 13.67 9.75 2.82
N ASP A 55 14.20 10.97 2.86
CA ASP A 55 14.55 11.79 1.70
C ASP A 55 13.42 11.90 0.65
N GLU A 56 12.24 12.40 1.06
CA GLU A 56 11.03 12.58 0.23
C GLU A 56 11.31 13.26 -1.13
N ALA A 57 12.28 14.19 -1.18
CA ALA A 57 12.66 14.90 -2.40
C ALA A 57 13.53 14.08 -3.39
N ASN A 58 14.15 12.99 -2.93
CA ASN A 58 15.05 12.14 -3.73
C ASN A 58 14.46 10.75 -4.04
N GLN A 59 13.24 10.46 -3.57
CA GLN A 59 12.57 9.19 -3.87
C GLN A 59 12.23 9.13 -5.36
N GLN A 60 12.79 8.15 -6.06
CA GLN A 60 12.46 7.86 -7.45
C GLN A 60 11.31 6.86 -7.52
N GLY A 61 10.17 7.29 -8.07
CA GLY A 61 8.99 6.47 -8.30
C GLY A 61 7.76 6.95 -7.53
N GLY A 62 6.62 6.29 -7.76
CA GLY A 62 5.37 6.55 -7.02
C GLY A 62 5.37 5.96 -5.59
N GLU A 63 6.51 5.49 -5.11
CA GLU A 63 6.63 4.93 -3.76
C GLU A 63 6.32 6.01 -2.73
N GLY A 64 5.16 5.87 -2.08
CA GLY A 64 4.75 6.78 -0.99
C GLY A 64 4.15 8.12 -1.36
N LEU A 65 4.04 8.43 -2.65
CA LEU A 65 3.37 9.64 -3.15
C LEU A 65 1.86 9.45 -3.36
N GLU A 66 1.35 8.23 -3.23
CA GLU A 66 -0.08 7.98 -3.35
C GLU A 66 -0.84 8.51 -2.12
N GLU A 67 -1.73 9.49 -2.36
CA GLU A 67 -2.60 10.04 -1.31
C GLU A 67 -3.74 9.08 -0.94
N TYR A 68 -4.32 8.43 -1.95
CA TYR A 68 -5.41 7.49 -1.79
C TYR A 68 -5.39 6.39 -2.86
N ARG A 69 -5.98 5.24 -2.52
CA ARG A 69 -6.14 4.09 -3.41
C ARG A 69 -7.52 3.47 -3.22
N PHE A 70 -8.23 3.29 -4.32
CA PHE A 70 -9.48 2.51 -4.35
C PHE A 70 -9.17 1.09 -4.78
N ILE A 71 -9.64 0.10 -4.02
CA ILE A 71 -9.41 -1.32 -4.29
C ILE A 71 -10.77 -2.00 -4.39
N ALA A 72 -11.00 -2.66 -5.52
CA ALA A 72 -12.12 -3.56 -5.73
C ALA A 72 -11.60 -4.99 -5.86
N THR A 73 -12.24 -5.94 -5.16
CA THR A 73 -11.87 -7.35 -5.20
C THR A 73 -13.11 -8.17 -5.52
N LEU A 74 -13.03 -9.02 -6.54
CA LEU A 74 -14.04 -10.02 -6.83
C LEU A 74 -13.40 -11.40 -6.61
N SER A 75 -13.99 -12.19 -5.73
CA SER A 75 -13.54 -13.56 -5.45
C SER A 75 -14.69 -14.53 -5.62
N THR A 76 -14.39 -15.69 -6.19
CA THR A 76 -15.34 -16.81 -6.33
C THR A 76 -14.76 -18.05 -5.67
N ALA A 77 -15.55 -18.78 -4.91
CA ALA A 77 -15.22 -20.08 -4.34
C ALA A 77 -16.00 -21.16 -5.10
N PHE A 78 -15.34 -22.28 -5.43
CA PHE A 78 -15.89 -23.41 -6.17
C PHE A 78 -15.58 -24.73 -5.47
#